data_AF-A0A3C0RDH8-F1
#
_entry.id   AF-A0A3C0RDH8-F1
#
_cell.length_a   1.000
_cell.length_b   1.000
_cell.length_c   1.000
_cell.angle_alpha   90.00
_cell.angle_beta   90.00
_cell.angle_gamma   90.00
#
_symmetry.space_group_name_H-M   'P 1'
#
loop_
_entity.id
_entity.type
_entity.pdbx_description
1 polymer ?
#
loop_
_entity_poly.entity_id
_entity_poly.type
_entity_poly.pdbx_seq_one_letter_code
_entity_poly.pdbx_strand_id
1 'polypeptide(L)'
;FERYAWYVNRNFSAAISMNNRLVLTPPPADGTQYSLVLKPYDGYGCEDTLHTVVRWGSVPRFKVTGESAICLGDEMQMDAGFNSPDVRFKWSPSFGLSNPDSSKTRARPVGDTRYILS
;
A
#
# COMPACT_ATOMS: atom_id res chain seq x y z
N PHE A 1 25.04 -20.10 10.88
CA PHE A 1 24.64 -19.99 12.30
C PHE A 1 24.34 -21.38 12.83
N GLU A 2 24.66 -21.64 14.08
CA GLU A 2 24.43 -22.92 14.75
C GLU A 2 22.93 -23.08 15.09
N ARG A 3 22.27 -22.00 15.52
CA ARG A 3 20.86 -22.00 15.89
C ARG A 3 20.11 -20.80 15.33
N TYR A 4 18.84 -21.04 15.00
CA TYR A 4 17.85 -20.04 14.63
C TYR A 4 16.70 -20.14 15.64
N ALA A 5 16.13 -19.01 16.04
CA ALA A 5 14.90 -18.98 16.82
C ALA A 5 14.04 -17.79 16.41
N TRP A 6 12.86 -18.09 15.85
CA TRP A 6 11.88 -17.10 15.45
C TRP A 6 10.89 -16.85 16.56
N TYR A 7 10.51 -15.60 16.78
CA TYR A 7 9.54 -15.17 17.78
C TYR A 7 8.51 -14.23 17.15
N VAL A 8 7.31 -14.23 17.71
CA VAL A 8 6.30 -13.20 17.42
C VAL A 8 6.59 -11.99 18.31
N ASN A 9 6.55 -10.79 17.73
CA ASN A 9 6.84 -9.52 18.40
C ASN A 9 8.26 -9.48 19.00
N ARG A 10 8.48 -8.59 19.97
CA ARG A 10 9.78 -8.35 20.64
C ARG A 10 9.85 -8.89 22.06
N ASN A 11 8.91 -9.76 22.45
CA ASN A 11 8.81 -10.25 23.83
C ASN A 11 9.59 -11.55 24.08
N PHE A 12 10.08 -12.20 23.02
CA PHE A 12 10.89 -13.43 23.08
C PHE A 12 10.33 -14.54 23.99
N SER A 13 9.01 -14.57 24.19
CA SER A 13 8.37 -15.44 25.19
C SER A 13 8.38 -16.91 24.78
N ALA A 14 8.16 -17.20 23.50
CA ALA A 14 8.18 -18.56 22.96
C ALA A 14 8.64 -18.55 21.49
N ALA A 15 9.57 -19.45 21.16
CA ALA A 15 10.03 -19.61 19.79
C ALA A 15 8.96 -20.34 18.96
N ILE A 16 8.55 -19.75 17.83
CA ILE A 16 7.57 -20.31 16.89
C ILE A 16 8.20 -21.21 15.83
N SER A 17 9.51 -21.09 15.61
CA SER A 17 10.27 -21.93 14.68
C SER A 17 11.75 -21.87 15.02
N MET A 18 12.46 -22.97 14.81
CA MET A 18 13.93 -23.05 14.93
C MET A 18 14.64 -23.25 13.58
N ASN A 19 13.89 -23.18 12.49
CA ASN A 19 14.44 -23.34 11.15
C ASN A 19 15.04 -22.03 10.66
N ASN A 20 15.99 -22.13 9.72
CA ASN A 20 16.53 -20.97 9.01
C ASN A 20 15.46 -20.22 8.17
N ARG A 21 14.31 -20.85 7.92
CA ARG A 21 13.18 -20.30 7.18
C ARG A 21 11.91 -20.36 8.02
N LEU A 22 11.24 -19.22 8.16
CA LEU A 22 9.90 -19.12 8.72
C LEU A 22 8.86 -19.22 7.60
N VAL A 23 7.94 -20.18 7.71
CA VAL A 23 6.79 -20.33 6.82
C VAL A 23 5.55 -19.93 7.60
N LEU A 24 4.78 -18.99 7.04
CA LEU A 24 3.60 -18.42 7.69
C LEU A 24 2.35 -18.94 7.01
N THR A 25 1.77 -19.98 7.61
CA THR A 25 0.55 -20.63 7.14
C THR A 25 -0.36 -20.91 8.34
N PRO A 26 -1.48 -20.19 8.50
CA PRO A 26 -2.06 -19.20 7.57
C PRO A 26 -1.29 -17.86 7.52
N PRO A 27 -1.59 -17.00 6.52
CA PRO A 27 -1.04 -15.65 6.45
C PRO A 27 -1.34 -14.82 7.72
N PRO A 28 -0.37 -14.11 8.31
CA PRO A 28 -0.60 -13.33 9.53
C PRO A 28 -1.35 -12.02 9.27
N ALA A 29 -1.77 -11.32 10.33
CA ALA A 29 -2.38 -10.00 10.21
C ALA A 29 -1.39 -8.95 9.66
N ASP A 30 -1.91 -7.91 8.98
CA ASP A 30 -1.09 -6.79 8.52
C ASP A 30 -0.35 -6.13 9.69
N GLY A 31 0.93 -5.88 9.52
CA GLY A 31 1.76 -5.28 10.55
C GLY A 31 2.23 -6.23 11.63
N THR A 32 2.02 -7.55 11.50
CA THR A 32 2.59 -8.53 12.44
C THR A 32 4.11 -8.44 12.41
N GLN A 33 4.71 -8.25 13.58
CA GLN A 33 6.16 -8.18 13.74
C GLN A 33 6.73 -9.56 14.10
N TYR A 34 7.86 -9.90 13.49
CA TYR A 34 8.66 -11.07 13.82
C TYR A 34 10.08 -10.68 14.21
N SER A 35 10.67 -11.48 15.09
CA SER A 35 12.07 -11.37 15.50
C SER A 35 12.78 -12.69 15.24
N LEU A 36 14.01 -12.63 14.73
CA LEU A 36 14.87 -13.77 14.51
C LEU A 36 16.13 -13.61 15.35
N VAL A 37 16.35 -14.55 16.26
CA VAL A 37 17.58 -14.66 17.04
C VAL A 37 18.51 -15.66 16.34
N LEU A 38 19.76 -15.24 16.11
CA LEU A 38 20.80 -15.99 15.41
C LEU A 38 21.94 -16.28 16.37
N LYS A 39 22.21 -17.56 16.66
CA LYS A 39 23.39 -17.97 17.43
C LYS A 39 24.48 -18.48 16.48
N PRO A 40 25.67 -17.86 16.43
CA PRO A 40 26.80 -18.37 15.64
C PRO A 40 27.38 -19.64 16.28
N TYR A 41 28.27 -20.31 15.55
CA TYR A 41 29.06 -21.39 16.13
C TYR A 41 30.01 -20.86 17.21
N ASP A 42 30.35 -21.70 18.17
CA ASP A 42 31.25 -21.33 19.26
C ASP A 42 32.59 -20.78 18.72
N GLY A 43 32.96 -19.59 19.19
CA GLY A 43 34.17 -18.87 18.74
C GLY A 43 33.99 -17.98 17.50
N TYR A 44 32.82 -17.97 16.86
CA TYR A 44 32.57 -17.20 15.62
C TYR A 44 31.75 -15.90 15.80
N GLY A 45 31.49 -15.48 17.03
CA GLY A 45 30.86 -14.18 17.33
C GLY A 45 29.78 -14.24 18.41
N CYS A 46 29.01 -13.16 18.50
CA CYS A 46 27.90 -13.01 19.44
C CYS A 46 26.55 -13.39 18.81
N GLU A 47 25.58 -13.66 19.66
CA GLU A 47 24.17 -13.73 19.24
C GLU A 47 23.71 -12.37 18.70
N ASP A 48 22.92 -12.40 17.62
CA ASP A 48 22.33 -11.21 17.00
C ASP A 48 20.82 -11.39 16.79
N THR A 49 20.10 -10.28 16.77
CA THR A 49 18.63 -10.27 16.61
C THR A 49 18.20 -9.37 15.46
N LEU A 50 17.48 -9.97 14.53
CA LEU A 50 16.86 -9.27 13.40
C LEU A 50 15.36 -9.09 13.64
N HIS A 51 14.81 -7.98 13.14
CA HIS A 51 13.39 -7.69 13.20
C HIS A 51 12.80 -7.46 11.81
N THR A 52 11.59 -7.95 11.59
CA THR A 52 10.85 -7.72 10.35
C THR A 52 9.36 -7.54 10.62
N VAL A 53 8.66 -6.85 9.73
CA VAL A 53 7.21 -6.63 9.80
C VAL A 53 6.60 -7.12 8.51
N VAL A 54 5.58 -7.98 8.61
CA VAL A 54 4.81 -8.40 7.45
C VAL A 54 3.84 -7.29 7.09
N ARG A 55 3.93 -6.78 5.86
CA ARG A 55 3.01 -5.80 5.30
C ARG A 55 2.22 -6.41 4.15
N TRP A 56 0.90 -6.35 4.23
CA TRP A 56 0.05 -6.61 3.08
C TRP A 56 -0.04 -5.35 2.24
N GLY A 57 0.11 -5.47 0.92
CA GLY A 57 -0.20 -4.37 0.03
C GLY A 57 -1.67 -3.99 0.20
N SER A 58 -1.97 -2.69 0.37
CA SER A 58 -3.35 -2.23 0.32
C SER A 58 -3.89 -2.48 -1.09
N VAL A 59 -5.11 -3.01 -1.19
CA VAL A 59 -5.79 -3.08 -2.49
C VAL A 59 -6.05 -1.63 -2.93
N PRO A 60 -5.56 -1.22 -4.12
CA PRO A 60 -5.84 0.12 -4.64
C PRO A 60 -7.34 0.31 -4.77
N ARG A 61 -7.89 1.32 -4.10
CA ARG A 61 -9.28 1.73 -4.22
C ARG A 61 -9.31 3.12 -4.81
N PHE A 62 -10.11 3.28 -5.86
CA PHE A 62 -10.36 4.55 -6.50
C PHE A 62 -11.83 4.93 -6.30
N LYS A 63 -12.08 6.18 -5.92
CA LYS A 63 -13.42 6.74 -5.87
C LYS A 63 -13.38 8.12 -6.49
N VAL A 64 -14.11 8.28 -7.58
CA VAL A 64 -14.33 9.59 -8.18
C VAL A 64 -15.53 10.24 -7.51
N THR A 65 -15.39 11.50 -7.14
CA THR A 65 -16.46 12.36 -6.64
C THR A 65 -16.50 13.65 -7.45
N GLY A 66 -17.70 14.20 -7.63
CA GLY A 66 -17.96 15.39 -8.42
C GLY A 66 -19.46 15.51 -8.68
N GLU A 67 -19.87 16.65 -9.21
CA GLU A 67 -21.25 16.84 -9.65
C GLU A 67 -21.52 16.00 -10.90
N SER A 68 -22.72 15.43 -11.00
CA SER A 68 -23.13 14.65 -12.19
C SER A 68 -23.72 15.53 -13.29
N ALA A 69 -24.09 16.76 -12.98
CA ALA A 69 -24.71 17.71 -13.89
C ALA A 69 -24.32 19.13 -13.49
N ILE A 70 -23.98 19.95 -14.47
CA ILE A 70 -23.69 21.38 -14.34
C ILE A 70 -24.47 22.17 -15.38
N CYS A 71 -24.68 23.46 -15.15
CA CYS A 71 -25.26 24.33 -16.16
C CYS A 71 -24.24 24.56 -17.29
N LEU A 72 -24.75 24.87 -18.48
CA LEU A 72 -23.91 25.22 -19.61
C LEU A 72 -23.06 26.44 -19.28
N GLY A 73 -21.73 26.31 -19.41
CA GLY A 73 -20.76 27.37 -19.13
C GLY A 73 -20.17 27.34 -17.72
N ASP A 74 -20.73 26.52 -16.82
CA ASP A 74 -20.16 26.30 -15.49
C ASP A 74 -18.99 25.30 -15.54
N GLU A 75 -18.30 25.18 -14.40
CA GLU A 75 -17.26 24.17 -14.20
C GLU A 75 -17.59 23.30 -12.99
N MET A 76 -17.33 22.00 -13.09
CA MET A 76 -17.35 21.09 -11.94
C MET A 76 -15.93 20.70 -11.53
N GLN A 77 -15.72 20.54 -10.23
CA GLN A 77 -14.51 19.90 -9.72
C GLN A 77 -14.73 18.39 -9.59
N MET A 78 -13.83 17.61 -10.19
CA MET A 78 -13.71 16.17 -9.99
C MET A 78 -12.54 15.89 -9.06
N ASP A 79 -12.76 15.03 -8.07
CA ASP A 79 -11.75 14.58 -7.10
C ASP A 79 -11.70 13.05 -7.11
N ALA A 80 -10.53 12.51 -7.46
CA ALA A 80 -10.21 11.10 -7.41
C ALA A 80 -9.55 10.79 -6.06
N GLY A 81 -10.33 10.21 -5.15
CA GLY A 81 -9.81 9.66 -3.90
C GLY A 81 -9.09 8.33 -4.14
N PHE A 82 -7.94 8.16 -3.48
CA PHE A 82 -7.08 6.98 -3.58
C PHE A 82 -6.44 6.63 -2.23
N ASN A 83 -6.06 5.37 -2.03
CA ASN A 83 -5.47 4.84 -0.78
C ASN A 83 -4.08 4.19 -0.98
N SER A 84 -3.40 4.53 -2.07
CA SER A 84 -2.08 3.99 -2.43
C SER A 84 -1.08 5.13 -2.68
N PRO A 85 0.17 5.04 -2.17
CA PRO A 85 1.15 6.11 -2.30
C PRO A 85 1.69 6.28 -3.75
N ASP A 86 1.60 5.25 -4.60
CA ASP A 86 2.15 5.25 -5.96
C ASP A 86 1.05 5.19 -7.02
N VAL A 87 0.40 6.33 -7.27
CA VAL A 87 -0.68 6.45 -8.25
C VAL A 87 -0.36 7.54 -9.27
N ARG A 88 -0.56 7.23 -10.55
CA ARG A 88 -0.58 8.20 -11.64
C ARG A 88 -2.01 8.40 -12.08
N PHE A 89 -2.39 9.64 -12.40
CA PHE A 89 -3.73 9.98 -12.84
C PHE A 89 -3.69 10.30 -14.32
N LYS A 90 -4.65 9.76 -15.06
CA LYS A 90 -4.89 10.19 -16.43
C LYS A 90 -6.39 10.19 -16.73
N TRP A 91 -6.92 11.37 -16.98
CA TRP A 91 -8.31 11.57 -17.37
C TRP A 91 -8.45 11.59 -18.90
N SER A 92 -9.48 10.91 -19.41
CA SER A 92 -9.82 10.89 -20.83
C SER A 92 -11.34 10.99 -21.04
N PRO A 93 -11.83 11.82 -21.98
CA PRO A 93 -11.06 12.74 -22.83
C PRO A 93 -10.47 13.90 -22.03
N SER A 94 -9.39 14.53 -22.49
CA SER A 94 -8.81 15.71 -21.82
C SER A 94 -9.55 17.02 -22.15
N PHE A 95 -10.50 16.98 -23.10
CA PHE A 95 -11.24 18.15 -23.54
C PHE A 95 -12.05 18.78 -22.40
N GLY A 96 -11.93 20.10 -22.26
CA GLY A 96 -12.60 20.84 -21.18
C GLY A 96 -12.04 20.57 -19.78
N LEU A 97 -10.95 19.80 -19.63
CA LEU A 97 -10.30 19.57 -18.34
C LEU A 97 -9.18 20.59 -18.11
N SER A 98 -9.09 21.12 -16.88
CA SER A 98 -8.01 22.04 -16.50
C SER A 98 -6.66 21.34 -16.34
N ASN A 99 -6.65 20.10 -15.84
CA ASN A 99 -5.43 19.34 -15.62
C ASN A 99 -5.74 17.82 -15.66
N PRO A 100 -5.60 17.14 -16.81
CA PRO A 100 -5.98 15.74 -16.96
C PRO A 100 -5.03 14.76 -16.25
N ASP A 101 -3.87 15.20 -15.74
CA ASP A 101 -2.89 14.35 -15.08
C ASP A 101 -2.89 14.49 -13.54
N SER A 102 -3.95 15.09 -13.00
CA SER A 102 -4.12 15.38 -11.56
C SER A 102 -5.29 14.61 -10.95
N SER A 103 -5.16 14.24 -9.68
CA SER A 103 -6.26 13.66 -8.89
C SER A 103 -7.44 14.63 -8.74
N LYS A 104 -7.15 15.93 -8.75
CA LYS A 104 -8.14 17.00 -8.72
C LYS A 104 -8.09 17.79 -10.01
N THR A 105 -9.19 17.83 -10.73
CA THR A 105 -9.30 18.54 -12.00
C THR A 105 -10.65 19.20 -12.13
N ARG A 106 -10.73 20.28 -12.91
CA ARG A 106 -12.00 20.95 -13.21
C ARG A 106 -12.42 20.63 -14.63
N ALA A 107 -13.69 20.28 -14.82
CA ALA A 107 -14.28 19.97 -16.12
C ALA A 107 -15.27 21.06 -16.52
N ARG A 108 -15.15 21.53 -17.77
CA ARG A 108 -16.03 22.48 -18.46
C ARG A 108 -16.55 21.87 -19.77
N PRO A 109 -17.33 20.79 -19.72
CA PRO A 109 -17.92 20.19 -20.91
C PRO A 109 -18.95 21.14 -21.57
N VAL A 110 -18.98 21.16 -22.90
CA VAL A 110 -19.98 21.93 -23.69
C VAL A 110 -21.24 21.12 -24.04
N GLY A 111 -21.29 19.87 -23.58
CA GLY A 111 -22.39 18.91 -23.73
C GLY A 111 -22.06 17.62 -22.97
N ASP A 112 -22.97 16.65 -22.99
CA ASP A 112 -22.81 15.41 -22.22
C ASP A 112 -21.49 14.69 -22.57
N THR A 113 -20.56 14.68 -21.61
CA THR A 113 -19.20 14.15 -21.78
C THR A 113 -18.91 13.15 -20.68
N ARG A 114 -18.43 11.97 -21.08
CA ARG A 114 -18.01 10.92 -20.14
C ARG A 114 -16.50 10.96 -19.95
N TYR A 115 -16.06 11.37 -18.76
CA TYR A 115 -14.66 11.29 -18.34
C TYR A 115 -14.36 9.95 -17.66
N ILE A 116 -13.22 9.36 -18.01
CA ILE A 116 -12.69 8.10 -17.49
C ILE A 116 -11.33 8.38 -16.87
N LEU A 117 -11.12 7.91 -15.64
CA LEU A 117 -9.83 7.93 -14.96
C LEU A 117 -9.14 6.57 -15.13
N SER A 118 -7.86 6.57 -15.50
CA SER A 118 -6.97 5.40 -15.58
C SER A 118 -5.69 5.60 -14.79
#